data_AF-A0A7C1EQH6-F1
#
_entry.id   AF-A0A7C1EQH6-F1
#
_cell.length_a   1.000
_cell.length_b   1.000
_cell.length_c   1.000
_cell.angle_alpha   90.00
_cell.angle_beta   90.00
_cell.angle_gamma   90.00
#
_symmetry.space_group_name_H-M   'P 1'
#
loop_
_entity.id
_entity.type
_entity.pdbx_description
1 polymer ?
#
loop_
_entity_poly.entity_id
_entity_poly.type
_entity_poly.pdbx_seq_one_letter_code
_entity_poly.pdbx_strand_id
1 'polypeptide(L)' 'MLISQRMANLLEKAAICFDDGANPFQREWLVDNEVTFEECEHLSELIGAALYNLLQSTDQQPIETIDA' A
#
# COMPACT_ATOMS: atom_id res chain seq x y z
N MET A 1 11.61 10.80 3.46
CA MET A 1 11.52 9.96 4.69
C MET A 1 12.36 8.72 4.42
N LEU A 2 13.33 8.38 5.26
CA LEU A 2 14.09 7.14 5.11
C LEU A 2 13.30 6.02 5.82
N ILE A 3 12.83 5.03 5.07
CA ILE A 3 12.19 3.85 5.66
C ILE A 3 13.26 2.89 6.19
N SER A 4 12.99 2.22 7.32
CA SER A 4 13.90 1.18 7.81
C SER A 4 13.84 -0.05 6.88
N GLN A 5 14.90 -0.86 6.89
CA GLN A 5 14.90 -2.12 6.13
C GLN A 5 13.75 -3.06 6.56
N ARG A 6 13.41 -3.05 7.85
CA ARG A 6 12.27 -3.80 8.38
C ARG A 6 10.96 -3.33 7.76
N MET A 7 10.75 -2.01 7.66
CA MET A 7 9.55 -1.48 7.04
C MET A 7 9.50 -1.72 5.53
N ALA A 8 10.64 -1.63 4.83
CA ALA A 8 10.71 -1.97 3.42
C ALA A 8 10.27 -3.43 3.18
N ASN A 9 10.77 -4.37 3.99
CA ASN A 9 10.41 -5.78 3.89
C ASN A 9 8.92 -6.03 4.21
N LEU A 10 8.37 -5.34 5.22
CA LEU A 10 6.95 -5.45 5.55
C LEU A 10 6.06 -4.89 4.44
N LEU A 11 6.46 -3.79 3.81
CA LEU A 11 5.73 -3.19 2.70
C LEU A 11 5.74 -4.11 1.46
N GLU A 12 6.88 -4.72 1.15
CA GLU A 12 6.99 -5.71 0.07
C GLU A 12 6.07 -6.92 0.32
N LYS A 13 6.10 -7.48 1.53
CA LYS A 13 5.20 -8.58 1.89
C LYS A 13 3.72 -8.17 1.85
N ALA A 14 3.40 -6.94 2.25
CA ALA A 14 2.04 -6.42 2.19
C ALA A 14 1.56 -6.29 0.73
N ALA A 15 2.45 -5.87 -0.19
CA ALA A 15 2.15 -5.84 -1.62
C ALA A 15 1.87 -7.24 -2.17
N ILE A 16 2.72 -8.23 -1.85
CA ILE A 16 2.50 -9.63 -2.25
C ILE A 16 1.16 -10.15 -1.70
N CYS A 17 0.82 -9.84 -0.45
CA CYS A 17 -0.46 -10.21 0.16
C CYS A 17 -1.66 -9.67 -0.63
N PHE A 18 -1.58 -8.43 -1.11
CA PHE A 18 -2.61 -7.85 -1.97
C PHE A 18 -2.68 -8.53 -3.34
N ASP A 19 -1.54 -8.85 -3.96
CA ASP A 19 -1.47 -9.54 -5.24
C ASP A 19 -2.11 -10.94 -5.18
N ASP A 20 -1.99 -11.61 -4.02
CA ASP A 20 -2.65 -12.89 -3.73
C ASP A 20 -4.17 -12.74 -3.40
N GLY A 21 -4.71 -11.52 -3.45
CA GLY A 21 -6.11 -11.21 -3.14
C GLY A 21 -6.45 -11.22 -1.65
N ALA A 22 -5.43 -11.20 -0.77
CA ALA A 22 -5.58 -11.14 0.68
C ALA A 22 -5.37 -9.70 1.20
N ASN A 23 -5.60 -9.52 2.51
CA ASN A 23 -5.48 -8.21 3.18
C ASN A 23 -4.39 -8.29 4.27
N PRO A 24 -3.30 -7.49 4.18
CA PRO A 24 -2.20 -7.49 5.14
C PRO A 24 -2.56 -6.87 6.50
N PHE A 25 -3.77 -6.32 6.66
CA PHE A 25 -4.30 -5.84 7.94
C PHE A 25 -5.23 -6.85 8.63
N GLN A 26 -5.35 -8.07 8.10
CA GLN A 26 -6.00 -9.18 8.80
C GLN A 26 -5.15 -9.63 9.99
N ARG A 27 -5.83 -10.07 11.05
CA ARG A 27 -5.16 -10.46 12.31
C ARG A 27 -4.11 -11.52 12.08
N GLU A 28 -4.43 -12.54 11.29
CA GLU A 28 -3.56 -13.69 11.01
C GLU A 28 -2.26 -13.22 10.34
N TRP A 29 -2.36 -12.37 9.31
CA TRP A 29 -1.19 -11.84 8.61
C TRP A 29 -0.29 -11.00 9.50
N LEU A 30 -0.89 -10.13 10.33
CA LEU A 30 -0.17 -9.27 11.26
C LEU A 30 0.60 -10.12 12.30
N VAL A 31 -0.02 -11.20 12.79
CA VAL A 31 0.62 -12.13 13.74
C VAL A 31 1.74 -12.92 13.04
N ASP A 32 1.48 -13.49 11.87
CA ASP A 32 2.45 -14.31 11.12
C ASP A 32 3.70 -13.52 10.70
N ASN A 33 3.58 -12.21 10.56
CA ASN A 33 4.68 -11.32 10.21
C ASN A 33 5.27 -10.55 11.40
N GLU A 34 4.80 -10.85 12.62
CA GLU A 34 5.25 -10.22 13.87
C GLU A 34 5.17 -8.69 13.79
N VAL A 35 4.06 -8.17 13.25
CA VAL A 35 3.87 -6.73 13.06
C VAL A 35 3.46 -6.11 14.38
N THR A 36 4.24 -5.14 14.84
CA THR A 36 3.92 -4.33 16.01
C THR A 36 2.85 -3.28 15.68
N PHE A 37 2.26 -2.68 16.72
CA PHE A 37 1.28 -1.61 16.55
C PHE A 37 1.85 -0.43 15.74
N GLU A 38 3.04 0.05 16.10
CA GLU A 38 3.71 1.18 15.42
C GLU A 38 4.02 0.85 13.94
N GLU A 39 4.46 -0.38 13.65
CA GLU A 39 4.69 -0.83 12.28
C GLU A 39 3.38 -0.92 11.48
N CYS A 40 2.28 -1.32 12.11
CA CYS A 40 0.96 -1.37 11.49
C CYS A 40 0.45 0.04 11.14
N GLU A 41 0.61 1.01 12.04
CA GLU A 41 0.29 2.42 11.77
C GLU A 41 1.12 2.95 10.60
N HIS A 42 2.43 2.74 10.62
CA HIS A 42 3.33 3.21 9.56
C HIS A 42 3.05 2.53 8.21
N LEU A 43 2.73 1.22 8.18
CA LEU A 43 2.29 0.54 6.96
C LEU A 43 1.02 1.17 6.39
N SER A 44 0.05 1.46 7.26
CA SER A 44 -1.22 2.07 6.87
C SER A 44 -1.00 3.43 6.22
N GLU A 45 -0.11 4.26 6.78
CA GLU A 45 0.26 5.55 6.22
C GLU A 45 0.95 5.43 4.85
N LEU A 46 1.93 4.53 4.72
CA LEU A 46 2.67 4.33 3.47
C LEU A 46 1.76 3.83 2.35
N ILE A 47 0.90 2.84 2.64
CA ILE A 47 -0.06 2.31 1.68
C ILE A 47 -1.11 3.38 1.33
N GLY A 48 -1.63 4.10 2.32
CA GLY A 48 -2.58 5.19 2.11
C GLY A 48 -2.01 6.30 1.22
N ALA A 49 -0.77 6.70 1.44
CA ALA A 49 -0.08 7.69 0.62
C ALA A 49 0.12 7.20 -0.83
N ALA A 50 0.48 5.94 -1.03
CA ALA A 50 0.63 5.35 -2.35
C ALA A 50 -0.71 5.34 -3.13
N LEU A 51 -1.80 4.93 -2.47
CA LEU A 51 -3.14 4.93 -3.06
C LEU A 51 -3.64 6.35 -3.35
N TYR A 52 -3.39 7.30 -2.45
CA TYR A 52 -3.75 8.70 -2.69
C TYR A 52 -3.05 9.25 -3.94
N ASN A 53 -1.75 9.01 -4.08
CA ASN A 53 -0.99 9.43 -5.26
C ASN A 53 -1.50 8.78 -6.54
N LEU A 54 -1.88 7.50 -6.49
CA LEU A 54 -2.49 6.80 -7.61
C LEU A 54 -3.80 7.47 -8.04
N LEU A 55 -4.70 7.74 -7.07
CA LEU A 55 -5.98 8.40 -7.35
C LEU A 55 -5.80 9.79 -7.97
N GLN A 56 -4.84 10.57 -7.46
CA GLN A 56 -4.50 11.88 -8.03
C GLN A 56 -3.94 11.77 -9.45
N SER A 57 -3.22 10.69 -9.78
CA SER A 57 -2.70 10.46 -11.13
C SER A 57 -3.79 10.04 -12.12
N THR A 58 -4.83 9.33 -11.66
CA THR A 58 -5.96 8.93 -12.51
C THR A 58 -6.91 10.07 -12.84
N ASP A 59 -7.04 11.08 -11.97
CA ASP A 59 -7.85 12.28 -12.22
C ASP A 59 -7.23 13.23 -13.26
N GLN A 60 -5.98 12.99 -13.69
CA GLN A 60 -5.25 13.84 -14.63
C GLN A 60 -5.30 13.40 -16.10
N GLN A 61 -5.96 12.30 -16.46
CA GLN A 61 -6.10 11.96 -17.88
C GLN A 61 -7.24 12.80 -18.50
N PRO A 62 -6.96 13.72 -19.45
CA PRO A 62 -8.02 14.38 -20.20
C PRO A 62 -8.76 13.30 -20.98
N ILE A 63 -10.09 13.32 -20.94
CA ILE A 63 -10.89 12.58 -21.91
C ILE A 63 -10.55 13.20 -23.27
N GLU A 64 -9.73 12.53 -24.08
CA GLU A 64 -9.62 12.86 -25.49
C GLU A 64 -11.01 12.64 -26.10
N THR A 65 -11.75 13.73 -26.29
CA THR A 65 -12.91 13.72 -27.17
C THR A 65 -12.39 13.41 -28.57
N ILE A 66 -12.59 12.17 -29.01
CA ILE A 66 -12.39 11.81 -30.41
C ILE A 66 -13.49 12.53 -31.20
N ASP A 67 -13.16 13.72 -31.71
CA ASP A 67 -13.94 14.35 -32.77
C ASP A 67 -13.59 13.62 -34.09
N ALA A 68 -14.54 12.83 -34.59
CA ALA A 68 -14.63 12.39 -35.98
C ALA A 68 -16.08 12.15 -36.40
#